data_AF-G4ZVI5-F1
#
_entry.id   AF-G4ZVI5-F1
#
_cell.length_a   1.000
_cell.length_b   1.000
_cell.length_c   1.000
_cell.angle_alpha   90.00
_cell.angle_beta   90.00
_cell.angle_gamma   90.00
#
_symmetry.space_group_name_H-M   'P 1'
#
loop_
_entity.id
_entity.type
_entity.pdbx_description
1 polymer ?
#
loop_
_entity_poly.entity_id
_entity_poly.type
_entity_poly.pdbx_seq_one_letter_code
_entity_poly.pdbx_strand_id
1 'polypeptide(L)'
;MLAHFISTKIIPAGKTRLTVYADNCSGQNKNNYVIKFLLAQVHMGALQHVDYKFFVKRHTKNSCDRGFGHIRKHVAKVDCWTMDHLVEAVSSASKSSITVHLPRGSSAFKSYKPILTELYKRLDGIQKFQIFTMDASQPGVVVCKKGPESELVEISLSRRFDGIFTTKEKVQRMMTDHIETLSPPVRNTEKIAQMYHNIKPYVPAEFQSDPLYAKPSEQEGEDAKSRKQARREHRAAMAVAAKANQDQRGITEAVATKNNPAKKRATAAKKTQKNKKHKATADLPAEQE
;
A
#
# COMPACT_ATOMS: atom_id res chain seq x y z
N MET A 1 1.84 -4.69 11.15
CA MET A 1 3.19 -5.02 10.61
C MET A 1 4.29 -4.16 11.21
N LEU A 2 4.38 -2.84 10.92
CA LEU A 2 5.46 -1.99 11.49
C LEU A 2 5.51 -2.01 13.03
N ALA A 3 4.36 -1.89 13.69
CA ALA A 3 4.27 -2.01 15.14
C ALA A 3 4.78 -3.36 15.67
N HIS A 4 4.37 -4.46 15.03
CA HIS A 4 4.82 -5.81 15.37
C HIS A 4 6.34 -5.94 15.21
N PHE A 5 6.92 -5.39 14.15
CA PHE A 5 8.37 -5.40 13.95
C PHE A 5 9.11 -4.59 15.03
N ILE A 6 8.62 -3.41 15.37
CA ILE A 6 9.21 -2.59 16.44
C ILE A 6 9.16 -3.32 17.77
N SER A 7 8.01 -3.88 18.15
CA SER A 7 7.82 -4.54 19.45
C SER A 7 8.53 -5.88 19.58
N THR A 8 8.73 -6.62 18.48
CA THR A 8 9.30 -7.97 18.53
C THR A 8 10.77 -8.06 18.11
N LYS A 9 11.28 -7.07 17.37
CA LYS A 9 12.66 -7.08 16.86
C LYS A 9 13.48 -5.89 17.34
N ILE A 10 12.94 -4.67 17.24
CA ILE A 10 13.71 -3.45 17.54
C ILE A 10 13.88 -3.24 19.04
N ILE A 11 12.77 -3.19 19.79
CA ILE A 11 12.80 -2.95 21.23
C ILE A 11 13.52 -4.08 21.98
N PRO A 12 13.23 -5.38 21.74
CA PRO A 12 13.95 -6.46 22.42
C PRO A 12 15.45 -6.51 22.12
N ALA A 13 15.90 -5.99 20.97
CA ALA A 13 17.31 -5.87 20.64
C ALA A 13 17.99 -4.64 21.28
N GLY A 14 17.30 -3.91 22.17
CA GLY A 14 17.80 -2.72 22.85
C GLY A 14 18.06 -1.53 21.92
N LYS A 15 17.48 -1.53 20.71
CA LYS A 15 17.69 -0.46 19.73
C LYS A 15 16.73 0.70 19.99
N THR A 16 17.28 1.89 20.21
CA THR A 16 16.51 3.11 20.49
C THR A 16 16.39 4.06 19.30
N ARG A 17 17.19 3.83 18.24
CA ARG A 17 17.20 4.65 17.02
C ARG A 17 16.72 3.82 15.83
N LEU A 18 15.77 4.37 15.06
CA LEU A 18 15.20 3.70 13.90
C LEU A 18 15.26 4.59 12.66
N THR A 19 15.85 4.10 11.58
CA THR A 19 15.75 4.74 10.26
C THR A 19 14.91 3.88 9.33
N VAL A 20 13.83 4.44 8.82
CA VAL A 20 12.91 3.78 7.88
C VAL A 20 13.07 4.44 6.51
N TYR A 21 13.42 3.65 5.50
CA TYR A 21 13.37 4.05 4.11
C TYR A 21 12.11 3.50 3.45
N ALA A 22 11.36 4.35 2.75
CA ALA A 22 10.15 3.96 2.04
C ALA A 22 10.07 4.57 0.64
N ASP A 23 9.30 3.93 -0.23
CA ASP A 23 8.93 4.51 -1.51
C ASP A 23 7.99 5.71 -1.33
N ASN A 24 7.92 6.57 -2.33
CA ASN A 24 7.13 7.81 -2.27
C ASN A 24 5.64 7.58 -2.60
N CYS A 25 5.08 6.46 -2.16
CA CYS A 25 3.67 6.13 -2.37
C CYS A 25 2.77 6.90 -1.40
N SER A 26 1.94 7.81 -1.91
CA SER A 26 1.08 8.70 -1.11
C SER A 26 -0.02 7.97 -0.35
N GLY A 27 -0.57 6.89 -0.91
CA GLY A 27 -1.68 6.15 -0.31
C GLY A 27 -1.26 5.17 0.79
N GLN A 28 -0.02 4.68 0.75
CA GLN A 28 0.44 3.59 1.62
C GLN A 28 1.47 4.09 2.64
N ASN A 29 2.62 4.56 2.16
CA ASN A 29 3.77 4.84 3.02
C ASN A 29 3.81 6.30 3.46
N LYS A 30 3.58 7.25 2.54
CA LYS A 30 3.53 8.68 2.86
C LYS A 30 2.15 9.10 3.38
N ASN A 31 1.78 8.46 4.50
CA ASN A 31 0.51 8.63 5.20
C ASN A 31 0.72 9.30 6.55
N ASN A 32 -0.18 10.24 6.89
CA ASN A 32 -0.21 10.96 8.16
C ASN A 32 -0.23 10.01 9.37
N TYR A 33 -0.95 8.90 9.28
CA TYR A 33 -1.05 7.93 10.39
C TYR A 33 0.27 7.19 10.65
N VAL A 34 1.09 6.96 9.62
CA VAL A 34 2.42 6.31 9.82
C VAL A 34 3.36 7.27 10.53
N ILE A 35 3.36 8.56 10.13
CA ILE A 35 4.13 9.62 10.79
C ILE A 35 3.70 9.76 12.25
N LYS A 36 2.39 9.87 12.51
CA LYS A 36 1.84 9.95 13.87
C LYS A 36 2.17 8.71 14.71
N PHE A 37 2.12 7.52 14.11
CA PHE A 37 2.48 6.28 14.78
C PHE A 37 3.94 6.28 15.22
N LEU A 38 4.86 6.65 14.33
CA LEU A 38 6.30 6.75 14.65
C LEU A 38 6.57 7.84 15.69
N LEU A 39 5.90 8.98 15.58
CA LEU A 39 5.95 10.05 16.60
C LEU A 39 5.48 9.54 17.96
N ALA A 40 4.41 8.73 18.01
CA ALA A 40 3.92 8.14 19.24
C ALA A 40 4.97 7.22 19.89
N GLN A 41 5.68 6.41 19.11
CA GLN A 41 6.76 5.56 19.63
C GLN A 41 7.86 6.36 20.32
N VAL A 42 8.23 7.52 19.75
CA VAL A 42 9.20 8.42 20.38
C VAL A 42 8.61 9.12 21.60
N HIS A 43 7.38 9.62 21.48
CA HIS A 43 6.71 10.38 22.55
C HIS A 43 6.48 9.53 23.80
N MET A 44 6.13 8.24 23.67
CA MET A 44 6.00 7.33 24.82
C MET A 44 7.35 6.80 25.34
N GLY A 45 8.47 7.13 24.68
CA GLY A 45 9.81 6.70 25.06
C GLY A 45 10.19 5.27 24.62
N ALA A 46 9.42 4.65 23.73
CA ALA A 46 9.77 3.34 23.16
C ALA A 46 10.98 3.42 22.22
N LEU A 47 11.14 4.56 21.55
CA LEU A 47 12.31 4.91 20.74
C LEU A 47 12.81 6.30 21.16
N GLN A 48 14.10 6.56 21.03
CA GLN A 48 14.68 7.89 21.26
C GLN A 48 14.68 8.74 19.99
N HIS A 49 14.87 8.11 18.83
CA HIS A 49 15.01 8.83 17.57
C HIS A 49 14.46 8.02 16.40
N VAL A 50 13.67 8.66 15.55
CA VAL A 50 13.16 8.07 14.31
C VAL A 50 13.42 8.99 13.14
N ASP A 51 14.05 8.42 12.11
CA ASP A 51 14.19 9.04 10.79
C ASP A 51 13.30 8.29 9.80
N TYR A 52 12.30 8.96 9.24
CA TYR A 52 11.46 8.41 8.18
C TYR A 52 11.75 9.12 6.85
N LYS A 53 12.43 8.40 5.96
CA LYS A 53 13.03 8.92 4.72
C LYS A 53 12.35 8.30 3.50
N PHE A 54 12.02 9.16 2.55
CA PHE A 54 11.36 8.76 1.31
C PHE A 54 12.30 8.88 0.12
N PHE A 55 12.31 7.86 -0.74
CA PHE A 55 13.00 7.93 -2.01
C PHE A 55 12.41 9.02 -2.92
N VAL A 56 13.25 9.59 -3.78
CA VAL A 56 12.82 10.55 -4.81
C VAL A 56 11.82 9.87 -5.74
N LYS A 57 10.77 10.59 -6.14
CA LYS A 57 9.76 10.06 -7.05
C LYS A 57 10.43 9.53 -8.33
N ARG A 58 9.93 8.40 -8.84
CA ARG A 58 10.43 7.71 -10.05
C ARG A 58 11.78 6.98 -9.91
N HIS A 59 12.37 6.90 -8.72
CA HIS A 59 13.46 5.96 -8.48
C HIS A 59 12.92 4.57 -8.10
N THR A 60 13.23 3.57 -8.93
CA THR A 60 12.75 2.18 -8.79
C THR A 60 13.75 1.29 -8.03
N LYS A 61 14.73 1.86 -7.33
CA LYS A 61 15.81 1.10 -6.67
C LYS A 61 15.51 0.82 -5.19
N ASN A 62 14.30 0.37 -4.87
CA ASN A 62 13.98 -0.10 -3.52
C ASN A 62 14.46 -1.55 -3.35
N SER A 63 15.27 -1.81 -2.33
CA SER A 63 15.74 -3.17 -2.00
C SER A 63 14.59 -4.12 -1.68
N CYS A 64 13.49 -3.60 -1.11
CA CYS A 64 12.29 -4.39 -0.83
C CYS A 64 11.66 -4.95 -2.11
N ASP A 65 11.57 -4.14 -3.18
CA ASP A 65 10.99 -4.56 -4.46
C ASP A 65 11.83 -5.67 -5.10
N ARG A 66 13.16 -5.55 -5.02
CA ARG A 66 14.09 -6.60 -5.46
C ARG A 66 13.89 -7.88 -4.65
N GLY A 67 13.73 -7.77 -3.33
CA GLY A 67 13.45 -8.90 -2.44
C GLY A 67 12.16 -9.64 -2.82
N PHE A 68 11.05 -8.91 -3.01
CA PHE A 68 9.79 -9.50 -3.48
C PHE A 68 9.91 -10.09 -4.89
N GLY A 69 10.73 -9.49 -5.75
CA GLY A 69 11.04 -10.05 -7.07
C GLY A 69 11.70 -11.43 -6.99
N HIS A 70 12.64 -11.62 -6.07
CA HIS A 70 13.29 -12.92 -5.83
C HIS A 70 12.31 -13.94 -5.25
N ILE A 71 11.52 -13.54 -4.26
CA ILE A 71 10.46 -14.39 -3.68
C ILE A 71 9.51 -14.87 -4.77
N ARG A 72 8.99 -13.95 -5.61
CA ARG A 72 8.08 -14.29 -6.70
C ARG A 72 8.71 -15.25 -7.72
N LYS A 73 9.97 -15.03 -8.09
CA LYS A 73 10.70 -15.92 -9.02
C LYS A 73 10.88 -17.32 -8.46
N HIS A 74 11.11 -17.46 -7.16
CA HIS A 74 11.26 -18.75 -6.50
C HIS A 74 9.91 -19.46 -6.37
N VAL A 75 8.89 -18.77 -5.82
CA VAL A 75 7.54 -19.31 -5.64
C VAL A 75 6.92 -19.76 -6.97
N ALA A 76 7.22 -19.09 -8.08
CA ALA A 76 6.73 -19.49 -9.40
C ALA A 76 7.30 -20.81 -9.94
N LYS A 77 8.30 -21.41 -9.27
CA LYS A 77 8.97 -22.65 -9.68
C LYS A 77 8.64 -23.83 -8.76
N VAL A 78 7.83 -23.62 -7.74
CA VAL A 78 7.46 -24.64 -6.75
C VAL A 78 5.95 -24.75 -6.66
N ASP A 79 5.46 -25.96 -6.47
CA ASP A 79 4.02 -26.21 -6.36
C ASP A 79 3.55 -25.98 -4.91
N CYS A 80 2.79 -24.90 -4.71
CA CYS A 80 2.22 -24.53 -3.42
C CYS A 80 0.72 -24.86 -3.37
N TRP A 81 0.38 -26.00 -2.76
CA TRP A 81 -1.00 -26.47 -2.60
C TRP A 81 -1.65 -26.03 -1.28
N THR A 82 -0.83 -25.79 -0.24
CA THR A 82 -1.30 -25.37 1.08
C THR A 82 -0.66 -24.04 1.48
N MET A 83 -1.19 -23.41 2.54
CA MET A 83 -0.56 -22.20 3.10
C MET A 83 0.82 -22.49 3.67
N ASP A 84 1.05 -23.68 4.21
CA ASP A 84 2.34 -24.07 4.78
C ASP A 84 3.39 -24.21 3.68
N HIS A 85 3.05 -24.81 2.53
CA HIS A 85 3.95 -24.85 1.37
C HIS A 85 4.33 -23.44 0.91
N LEU A 86 3.38 -22.49 0.89
CA LEU A 86 3.68 -21.11 0.53
C LEU A 86 4.61 -20.44 1.54
N VAL A 87 4.38 -20.64 2.84
CA VAL A 87 5.25 -20.08 3.90
C VAL A 87 6.67 -20.64 3.79
N GLU A 88 6.80 -21.95 3.57
CA GLU A 88 8.07 -22.62 3.38
C GLU A 88 8.80 -22.13 2.12
N ALA A 89 8.10 -22.02 1.00
CA ALA A 89 8.65 -21.49 -0.25
C ALA A 89 9.15 -20.05 -0.09
N VAL A 90 8.39 -19.19 0.59
CA VAL A 90 8.80 -17.80 0.85
C VAL A 90 10.00 -17.75 1.79
N SER A 91 10.03 -18.59 2.84
CA SER A 91 11.17 -18.71 3.76
C SER A 91 12.45 -19.18 3.05
N SER A 92 12.31 -20.11 2.12
CA SER A 92 13.44 -20.68 1.36
C SER A 92 13.94 -19.75 0.24
N ALA A 93 13.12 -18.79 -0.20
CA ALA A 93 13.44 -17.94 -1.34
C ALA A 93 14.59 -16.94 -1.10
N SER A 94 14.91 -16.60 0.15
CA SER A 94 15.92 -15.59 0.43
C SER A 94 16.52 -15.72 1.84
N LYS A 95 17.84 -15.94 1.90
CA LYS A 95 18.62 -15.94 3.17
C LYS A 95 18.72 -14.56 3.82
N SER A 96 18.48 -13.48 3.08
CA SER A 96 18.57 -12.11 3.58
C SER A 96 17.25 -11.57 4.15
N SER A 97 16.21 -12.41 4.25
CA SER A 97 14.89 -12.04 4.77
C SER A 97 14.38 -13.09 5.73
N ILE A 98 13.61 -12.66 6.73
CA ILE A 98 12.93 -13.56 7.66
C ILE A 98 11.45 -13.55 7.31
N THR A 99 10.91 -14.73 7.01
CA THR A 99 9.48 -14.91 6.81
C THR A 99 8.78 -14.97 8.16
N VAL A 100 7.77 -14.12 8.35
CA VAL A 100 6.92 -14.14 9.54
C VAL A 100 5.49 -14.42 9.10
N HIS A 101 4.99 -15.62 9.43
CA HIS A 101 3.60 -15.98 9.20
C HIS A 101 2.73 -15.40 10.31
N LEU A 102 1.80 -14.50 9.95
CA LEU A 102 0.80 -13.95 10.86
C LEU A 102 -0.55 -14.60 10.55
N PRO A 103 -1.00 -15.59 11.34
CA PRO A 103 -2.23 -16.31 11.05
C PRO A 103 -3.45 -15.38 11.14
N ARG A 104 -4.54 -15.79 10.48
CA ARG A 104 -5.82 -15.09 10.54
C ARG A 104 -6.31 -15.04 12.00
N GLY A 105 -6.66 -13.85 12.47
CA GLY A 105 -7.05 -13.63 13.87
C GLY A 105 -5.89 -13.29 14.80
N SER A 106 -4.66 -13.17 14.28
CA SER A 106 -3.54 -12.68 15.07
C SER A 106 -3.78 -11.27 15.62
N SER A 107 -3.32 -11.03 16.85
CA SER A 107 -3.38 -9.72 17.53
C SER A 107 -2.40 -8.67 16.97
N ALA A 108 -1.70 -9.01 15.88
CA ALA A 108 -0.72 -8.14 15.22
C ALA A 108 -1.37 -6.99 14.43
N PHE A 109 -2.65 -7.11 14.09
CA PHE A 109 -3.42 -6.10 13.38
C PHE A 109 -4.26 -5.30 14.36
N LYS A 110 -4.00 -3.99 14.44
CA LYS A 110 -4.55 -3.11 15.46
C LYS A 110 -5.10 -1.81 14.85
N SER A 111 -6.10 -1.22 15.49
CA SER A 111 -6.79 0.00 15.04
C SER A 111 -6.13 1.26 15.62
N TYR A 112 -5.07 1.74 14.98
CA TYR A 112 -4.34 2.93 15.47
C TYR A 112 -5.02 4.27 15.15
N LYS A 113 -5.88 4.32 14.12
CA LYS A 113 -6.39 5.60 13.59
C LYS A 113 -7.16 6.45 14.61
N PRO A 114 -8.09 5.89 15.42
CA PRO A 114 -8.84 6.70 16.38
C PRO A 114 -7.92 7.34 17.41
N ILE A 115 -7.06 6.54 18.04
CA ILE A 115 -6.11 6.97 19.05
C ILE A 115 -5.14 8.03 18.51
N LEU A 116 -4.55 7.80 17.34
CA LEU A 116 -3.63 8.78 16.73
C LEU A 116 -4.33 10.07 16.26
N THR A 117 -5.65 10.04 16.04
CA THR A 117 -6.44 11.23 15.69
C THR A 117 -6.71 12.08 16.92
N GLU A 118 -6.96 11.44 18.05
CA GLU A 118 -7.09 12.10 19.35
C GLU A 118 -5.77 12.69 19.83
N LEU A 119 -4.67 11.93 19.74
CA LEU A 119 -3.37 12.38 20.27
C LEU A 119 -2.74 13.53 19.47
N TYR A 120 -2.92 13.53 18.15
CA TYR A 120 -2.14 14.39 17.25
C TYR A 120 -2.98 15.12 16.20
N LYS A 121 -2.57 16.35 15.88
CA LYS A 121 -3.02 17.15 14.75
C LYS A 121 -2.58 16.51 13.44
N ARG A 122 -3.31 16.82 12.36
CA ARG A 122 -2.92 16.41 11.02
C ARG A 122 -1.75 17.29 10.56
N LEU A 123 -0.65 16.66 10.17
CA LEU A 123 0.38 17.31 9.37
C LEU A 123 -0.12 17.62 7.95
N ASP A 124 -0.17 18.89 7.58
CA ASP A 124 -0.53 19.33 6.23
C ASP A 124 0.68 19.43 5.31
N GLY A 125 0.45 19.30 3.99
CA GLY A 125 1.51 19.43 3.01
C GLY A 125 2.58 18.32 3.03
N ILE A 126 2.29 17.14 3.61
CA ILE A 126 3.22 15.99 3.75
C ILE A 126 3.95 15.67 2.44
N GLN A 127 3.27 15.79 1.30
CA GLN A 127 3.81 15.48 -0.02
C GLN A 127 5.00 16.36 -0.44
N LYS A 128 5.18 17.52 0.21
CA LYS A 128 6.30 18.44 -0.03
C LYS A 128 7.60 17.97 0.60
N PHE A 129 7.53 17.08 1.60
CA PHE A 129 8.68 16.65 2.38
C PHE A 129 9.16 15.26 1.96
N GLN A 130 10.46 15.05 2.10
CA GLN A 130 11.13 13.77 1.86
C GLN A 130 11.64 13.12 3.15
N ILE A 131 11.95 13.92 4.16
CA ILE A 131 12.53 13.45 5.41
C ILE A 131 11.67 13.98 6.55
N PHE A 132 11.34 13.07 7.47
CA PHE A 132 10.65 13.37 8.72
C PHE A 132 11.49 12.80 9.85
N THR A 133 11.84 13.64 10.82
CA THR A 133 12.63 13.25 11.99
C THR A 133 11.80 13.51 13.24
N MET A 134 11.79 12.54 14.15
CA MET A 134 11.16 12.63 15.46
C MET A 134 12.22 12.29 16.51
N ASP A 135 12.34 13.13 17.54
CA ASP A 135 13.37 13.00 18.57
C ASP A 135 12.76 13.17 19.97
N ALA A 136 13.26 12.39 20.94
CA ALA A 136 12.78 12.42 22.32
C ALA A 136 13.05 13.77 23.01
N SER A 137 14.02 14.55 22.54
CA SER A 137 14.26 15.92 23.02
C SER A 137 13.13 16.89 22.70
N GLN A 138 12.31 16.59 21.67
CA GLN A 138 11.17 17.42 21.26
C GLN A 138 9.89 16.59 21.14
N PRO A 139 9.29 16.17 22.27
CA PRO A 139 8.10 15.32 22.26
C PRO A 139 6.93 15.94 21.48
N GLY A 140 6.37 15.16 20.55
CA GLY A 140 5.22 15.60 19.76
C GLY A 140 5.52 16.56 18.60
N VAL A 141 6.80 16.85 18.34
CA VAL A 141 7.26 17.63 17.18
C VAL A 141 7.77 16.68 16.08
N VAL A 142 7.51 17.05 14.83
CA VAL A 142 8.12 16.41 13.66
C VAL A 142 8.94 17.45 12.91
N VAL A 143 10.23 17.20 12.77
CA VAL A 143 11.13 18.00 11.96
C VAL A 143 11.05 17.50 10.52
N CYS A 144 10.66 18.38 9.60
CA CYS A 144 10.43 18.03 8.20
C CYS A 144 11.47 18.68 7.29
N LYS A 145 12.00 17.96 6.30
CA LYS A 145 12.85 18.52 5.23
C LYS A 145 12.32 18.17 3.84
N LYS A 146 12.38 19.13 2.90
CA LYS A 146 11.99 18.93 1.49
C LYS A 146 12.97 18.00 0.75
N GLY A 147 14.23 17.99 1.17
CA GLY A 147 15.31 17.12 0.70
C GLY A 147 16.46 17.12 1.72
N PRO A 148 17.55 16.38 1.47
CA PRO A 148 18.68 16.26 2.41
C PRO A 148 19.30 17.61 2.81
N GLU A 149 19.53 18.46 1.81
CA GLU A 149 20.15 19.79 1.95
C GLU A 149 19.13 20.93 2.18
N SER A 150 17.85 20.60 2.32
CA SER A 150 16.83 21.62 2.55
C SER A 150 16.80 22.06 4.01
N GLU A 151 16.40 23.31 4.22
CA GLU A 151 16.07 23.83 5.54
C GLU A 151 15.08 22.94 6.28
N LEU A 152 15.29 22.85 7.59
CA LEU A 152 14.40 22.13 8.49
C LEU A 152 13.18 22.98 8.82
N VAL A 153 12.02 22.35 8.87
CA VAL A 153 10.76 22.95 9.30
C VAL A 153 10.24 22.15 10.47
N GLU A 154 10.20 22.75 11.65
CA GLU A 154 9.65 22.11 12.84
C GLU A 154 8.14 22.28 12.90
N ILE A 155 7.43 21.16 13.09
CA ILE A 155 5.96 21.16 13.12
C ILE A 155 5.49 20.40 14.36
N SER A 156 4.90 21.12 15.32
CA SER A 156 4.28 20.51 16.49
C SER A 156 2.95 19.88 16.13
N LEU A 157 2.85 18.56 16.29
CA LEU A 157 1.63 17.80 16.05
C LEU A 157 0.85 17.53 17.34
N SER A 158 1.40 17.80 18.53
CA SER A 158 0.67 17.64 19.78
C SER A 158 -0.61 18.47 19.80
N ARG A 159 -1.70 17.86 20.26
CA ARG A 159 -2.91 18.59 20.61
C ARG A 159 -2.75 19.26 21.97
N ARG A 160 -3.49 20.36 22.15
CA ARG A 160 -3.71 20.97 23.46
C ARG A 160 -5.16 20.68 23.85
N PHE A 161 -5.36 20.18 25.06
CA PHE A 161 -6.66 20.00 25.69
C PHE A 161 -6.61 20.80 26.99
N ASP A 162 -7.54 21.74 27.16
CA ASP A 162 -7.61 22.62 28.35
C ASP A 162 -6.28 23.33 28.69
N GLY A 163 -5.55 23.76 27.67
CA GLY A 163 -4.24 24.41 27.82
C GLY A 163 -3.06 23.46 28.04
N ILE A 164 -3.31 22.18 28.32
CA ILE A 164 -2.29 21.17 28.58
C ILE A 164 -1.93 20.44 27.28
N PHE A 165 -0.65 20.32 26.99
CA PHE A 165 -0.16 19.51 25.87
C PHE A 165 -0.34 18.02 26.15
N THR A 166 -0.56 17.22 25.12
CA THR A 166 -0.53 15.75 25.23
C THR A 166 0.74 15.29 25.97
N THR A 167 0.60 14.72 27.17
CA THR A 167 1.73 14.25 27.97
C THR A 167 2.21 12.87 27.53
N LYS A 168 3.45 12.51 27.91
CA LYS A 168 4.01 11.18 27.67
C LYS A 168 3.13 10.07 28.26
N GLU A 169 2.65 10.27 29.48
CA GLU A 169 1.84 9.30 30.22
C GLU A 169 0.49 9.06 29.52
N LYS A 170 -0.12 10.14 29.00
CA LYS A 170 -1.34 10.03 28.19
C LYS A 170 -1.09 9.20 26.93
N VAL A 171 -0.02 9.49 26.19
CA VAL A 171 0.31 8.73 24.96
C VAL A 171 0.56 7.27 25.28
N GLN A 172 1.31 6.98 26.34
CA GLN A 172 1.62 5.61 26.75
C GLN A 172 0.36 4.84 27.12
N ARG A 173 -0.52 5.42 27.95
CA ARG A 173 -1.81 4.81 28.33
C ARG A 173 -2.69 4.56 27.10
N MET A 174 -2.86 5.58 26.25
CA MET A 174 -3.67 5.45 25.04
C MET A 174 -3.15 4.41 24.05
N MET A 175 -1.82 4.31 23.89
CA MET A 175 -1.22 3.39 22.94
C MET A 175 -1.08 1.95 23.46
N THR A 176 -1.16 1.75 24.78
CA THR A 176 -1.05 0.42 25.41
C THR A 176 -2.42 -0.15 25.70
N ASP A 177 -3.31 0.65 26.29
CA ASP A 177 -4.55 0.15 26.91
C ASP A 177 -5.77 0.33 26.01
N HIS A 178 -5.74 1.32 25.11
CA HIS A 178 -6.90 1.69 24.29
C HIS A 178 -6.77 1.31 22.81
N ILE A 179 -5.71 0.60 22.42
CA ILE A 179 -5.58 0.11 21.04
C ILE A 179 -6.29 -1.22 20.89
N GLU A 180 -7.38 -1.20 20.13
CA GLU A 180 -8.15 -2.38 19.80
C GLU A 180 -7.46 -3.25 18.74
N THR A 181 -7.60 -4.57 18.91
CA THR A 181 -7.24 -5.56 17.88
C THR A 181 -8.31 -5.57 16.81
N LEU A 182 -7.91 -5.52 15.54
CA LEU A 182 -8.83 -5.59 14.42
C LEU A 182 -9.38 -7.01 14.28
N SER A 183 -10.69 -7.11 14.09
CA SER A 183 -11.31 -8.38 13.71
C SER A 183 -10.74 -8.86 12.37
N PRO A 184 -10.56 -10.19 12.20
CA PRO A 184 -10.04 -10.71 10.96
C PRO A 184 -11.00 -10.38 9.81
N PRO A 185 -10.48 -9.99 8.63
CA PRO A 185 -11.34 -9.63 7.52
C PRO A 185 -12.25 -10.80 7.12
N VAL A 186 -13.46 -10.46 6.69
CA VAL A 186 -14.40 -11.43 6.11
C VAL A 186 -13.74 -12.05 4.88
N ARG A 187 -13.82 -13.38 4.75
CA ARG A 187 -13.24 -14.07 3.60
C ARG A 187 -14.01 -13.69 2.35
N ASN A 188 -13.30 -13.55 1.24
CA ASN A 188 -13.95 -13.23 -0.03
C ASN A 188 -14.66 -14.48 -0.57
N THR A 189 -15.99 -14.54 -0.42
CA THR A 189 -16.84 -15.64 -0.92
C THR A 189 -16.69 -15.94 -2.43
N GLU A 190 -16.45 -14.95 -3.31
CA GLU A 190 -16.10 -15.23 -4.71
C GLU A 190 -14.81 -16.05 -4.84
N LYS A 191 -13.81 -15.75 -4.00
CA LYS A 191 -12.55 -16.49 -3.98
C LYS A 191 -12.73 -17.87 -3.38
N ILE A 192 -13.50 -18.01 -2.30
CA ILE A 192 -13.84 -19.32 -1.73
C ILE A 192 -14.49 -20.22 -2.80
N ALA A 193 -15.52 -19.70 -3.49
CA ALA A 193 -16.17 -20.41 -4.58
C ALA A 193 -15.20 -20.72 -5.74
N GLN A 194 -14.28 -19.80 -6.07
CA GLN A 194 -13.25 -20.04 -7.10
C GLN A 194 -12.29 -21.17 -6.68
N MET A 195 -11.83 -21.17 -5.43
CA MET A 195 -10.93 -22.22 -4.91
C MET A 195 -11.59 -23.59 -5.00
N TYR A 196 -12.85 -23.70 -4.59
CA TYR A 196 -13.59 -24.97 -4.61
C TYR A 196 -13.95 -25.44 -6.02
N HIS A 197 -14.58 -24.60 -6.84
CA HIS A 197 -15.12 -25.05 -8.13
C HIS A 197 -14.08 -25.11 -9.25
N ASN A 198 -13.14 -24.15 -9.28
CA ASN A 198 -12.25 -23.98 -10.44
C ASN A 198 -10.84 -24.51 -10.17
N ILE A 199 -10.37 -24.49 -8.92
CA ILE A 199 -8.97 -24.82 -8.59
C ILE A 199 -8.87 -26.24 -8.03
N LYS A 200 -9.74 -26.62 -7.08
CA LYS A 200 -9.74 -27.95 -6.44
C LYS A 200 -9.60 -29.14 -7.40
N PRO A 201 -10.25 -29.18 -8.58
CA PRO A 201 -10.09 -30.31 -9.51
C PRO A 201 -8.67 -30.55 -10.02
N TYR A 202 -7.82 -29.52 -9.99
CA TYR A 202 -6.42 -29.59 -10.42
C TYR A 202 -5.44 -29.78 -9.26
N VAL A 203 -5.93 -29.89 -8.03
CA VAL A 203 -5.12 -30.07 -6.82
C VAL A 203 -4.87 -31.58 -6.62
N PRO A 204 -3.64 -32.01 -6.30
CA PRO A 204 -3.35 -33.40 -5.97
C PRO A 204 -4.25 -33.94 -4.86
N ALA A 205 -4.61 -35.22 -4.95
CA ALA A 205 -5.63 -35.83 -4.09
C ALA A 205 -5.30 -35.67 -2.60
N GLU A 206 -4.02 -35.75 -2.22
CA GLU A 206 -3.59 -35.58 -0.83
C GLU A 206 -3.86 -34.18 -0.23
N PHE A 207 -4.02 -33.14 -1.06
CA PHE A 207 -4.24 -31.75 -0.60
C PHE A 207 -5.68 -31.29 -0.79
N GLN A 208 -6.55 -32.05 -1.45
CA GLN A 208 -7.93 -31.64 -1.73
C GLN A 208 -8.82 -31.48 -0.46
N SER A 209 -8.40 -32.08 0.66
CA SER A 209 -9.07 -31.94 1.96
C SER A 209 -8.64 -30.68 2.74
N ASP A 210 -7.66 -29.91 2.26
CA ASP A 210 -7.21 -28.69 2.92
C ASP A 210 -8.37 -27.68 3.09
N PRO A 211 -8.49 -26.99 4.24
CA PRO A 211 -9.52 -25.97 4.46
C PRO A 211 -9.59 -24.87 3.40
N LEU A 212 -8.51 -24.62 2.65
CA LEU A 212 -8.46 -23.70 1.52
C LEU A 212 -9.42 -24.09 0.38
N TYR A 213 -9.68 -25.39 0.23
CA TYR A 213 -10.55 -25.98 -0.80
C TYR A 213 -11.87 -26.52 -0.21
N ALA A 214 -12.28 -26.03 0.96
CA ALA A 214 -13.55 -26.38 1.57
C ALA A 214 -14.73 -25.93 0.69
N LYS A 215 -15.81 -26.72 0.71
CA LYS A 215 -17.05 -26.37 0.00
C LYS A 215 -17.62 -25.07 0.60
N PRO A 216 -18.00 -24.08 -0.23
CA PRO A 216 -18.67 -22.88 0.27
C PRO A 216 -19.98 -23.24 0.96
N SER A 217 -20.36 -22.49 2.00
CA SER A 217 -21.72 -22.58 2.56
C SER A 217 -22.77 -22.07 1.56
N GLU A 218 -24.04 -22.39 1.80
CA GLU A 218 -25.15 -21.90 0.96
C GLU A 218 -25.16 -20.36 0.89
N GLN A 219 -25.10 -19.70 2.05
CA GLN A 219 -25.00 -18.25 2.15
C GLN A 219 -23.78 -17.68 1.41
N GLU A 220 -22.60 -18.30 1.57
CA GLU A 220 -21.39 -17.84 0.86
C GLU A 220 -21.54 -17.97 -0.66
N GLY A 221 -22.22 -19.02 -1.11
CA GLY A 221 -22.56 -19.26 -2.51
C GLY A 221 -23.51 -18.20 -3.07
N GLU A 222 -24.55 -17.84 -2.33
CA GLU A 222 -25.49 -16.76 -2.70
C GLU A 222 -24.79 -15.40 -2.76
N ASP A 223 -24.01 -15.07 -1.73
CA ASP A 223 -23.23 -13.84 -1.66
C ASP A 223 -22.25 -13.73 -2.85
N ALA A 224 -21.62 -14.85 -3.24
CA ALA A 224 -20.70 -14.88 -4.38
C ALA A 224 -21.43 -14.62 -5.71
N LYS A 225 -22.64 -15.16 -5.89
CA LYS A 225 -23.47 -14.92 -7.08
C LYS A 225 -23.91 -13.46 -7.14
N SER A 226 -24.44 -12.93 -6.03
CA SER A 226 -24.87 -11.53 -5.91
C SER A 226 -23.74 -10.55 -6.23
N ARG A 227 -22.54 -10.77 -5.66
CA ARG A 227 -21.38 -9.89 -5.94
C ARG A 227 -20.88 -9.98 -7.38
N LYS A 228 -20.90 -11.17 -7.99
CA LYS A 228 -20.58 -11.33 -9.42
C LYS A 228 -21.57 -10.55 -10.30
N GLN A 229 -22.85 -10.61 -9.97
CA GLN A 229 -23.91 -9.91 -10.70
C GLN A 229 -23.75 -8.38 -10.57
N ALA A 230 -23.62 -7.87 -9.35
CA ALA A 230 -23.39 -6.45 -9.08
C ALA A 230 -22.14 -5.92 -9.81
N ARG A 231 -21.05 -6.70 -9.86
CA ARG A 231 -19.84 -6.32 -10.62
C ARG A 231 -20.09 -6.25 -12.12
N ARG A 232 -20.90 -7.16 -12.68
CA ARG A 232 -21.25 -7.16 -14.11
C ARG A 232 -22.09 -5.93 -14.46
N GLU A 233 -23.09 -5.62 -13.63
CA GLU A 233 -23.94 -4.43 -13.78
C GLU A 233 -23.12 -3.15 -13.67
N HIS A 234 -22.23 -3.05 -12.67
CA HIS A 234 -21.34 -1.90 -12.53
C HIS A 234 -20.42 -1.73 -13.74
N ARG A 235 -19.85 -2.82 -14.28
CA ARG A 235 -19.03 -2.76 -15.50
C ARG A 235 -19.84 -2.31 -16.71
N ALA A 236 -21.07 -2.79 -16.86
CA ALA A 236 -21.97 -2.37 -17.93
C ALA A 236 -22.29 -0.87 -17.81
N ALA A 237 -22.65 -0.40 -16.61
CA ALA A 237 -22.91 1.01 -16.35
C ALA A 237 -21.68 1.90 -16.65
N MET A 238 -20.48 1.46 -16.24
CA MET A 238 -19.23 2.16 -16.55
C MET A 238 -18.92 2.21 -18.04
N ALA A 239 -19.22 1.14 -18.79
CA ALA A 239 -19.05 1.12 -20.24
C ALA A 239 -20.03 2.09 -20.93
N VAL A 240 -21.29 2.15 -20.48
CA VAL A 240 -22.29 3.11 -20.97
C VAL A 240 -21.86 4.55 -20.68
N ALA A 241 -21.43 4.85 -19.45
CA ALA A 241 -20.95 6.18 -19.07
C ALA A 241 -19.69 6.58 -19.85
N ALA A 242 -18.78 5.63 -20.10
CA ALA A 242 -17.59 5.88 -20.92
C ALA A 242 -17.96 6.21 -22.37
N LYS A 243 -18.94 5.51 -22.95
CA LYS A 243 -19.44 5.78 -24.30
C LYS A 243 -20.13 7.15 -24.39
N ALA A 244 -21.04 7.47 -23.46
CA ALA A 244 -21.69 8.78 -23.41
C ALA A 244 -20.68 9.94 -23.29
N ASN A 245 -19.65 9.78 -22.45
CA ASN A 245 -18.57 10.76 -22.34
C ASN A 245 -17.74 10.91 -23.63
N GLN A 246 -17.54 9.83 -24.39
CA GLN A 246 -16.88 9.90 -25.70
C GLN A 246 -17.75 10.62 -26.73
N ASP A 247 -19.05 10.29 -26.78
CA ASP A 247 -20.01 10.90 -27.72
C ASP A 247 -20.15 12.41 -27.46
N GLN A 248 -20.26 12.82 -26.19
CA GLN A 248 -20.31 14.23 -25.80
C GLN A 248 -19.04 15.01 -26.18
N ARG A 249 -17.86 14.39 -26.04
CA ARG A 249 -16.59 14.98 -26.51
C ARG A 249 -16.57 15.10 -28.02
N GLY A 250 -17.04 14.09 -28.76
CA GLY A 250 -17.14 14.12 -30.22
C GLY A 250 -18.03 15.25 -30.73
N ILE A 251 -19.19 15.46 -30.08
CA ILE A 251 -20.12 16.56 -30.40
C ILE A 251 -19.47 17.91 -30.11
N THR A 252 -18.81 18.07 -28.96
CA THR A 252 -18.15 19.32 -28.57
C THR A 252 -16.99 19.68 -29.53
N GLU A 253 -16.22 18.69 -29.96
CA GLU A 253 -15.15 18.86 -30.96
C GLU A 253 -15.70 19.22 -32.34
N ALA A 254 -16.84 18.65 -32.74
CA ALA A 254 -17.52 18.95 -34.01
C ALA A 254 -18.12 20.38 -34.04
N VAL A 255 -18.72 20.82 -32.92
CA VAL A 255 -19.23 22.20 -32.77
C VAL A 255 -18.08 23.21 -32.76
N ALA A 256 -16.97 22.89 -32.07
CA ALA A 256 -15.78 23.74 -32.06
C ALA A 256 -15.10 23.86 -33.43
N THR A 257 -15.20 22.83 -34.30
CA THR A 257 -14.67 22.90 -35.68
C THR A 257 -15.60 23.62 -36.65
N LYS A 258 -16.93 23.62 -36.44
CA LYS A 258 -17.87 24.43 -37.23
C LYS A 258 -17.74 25.92 -36.93
N ASN A 259 -17.51 26.31 -35.68
CA ASN A 259 -17.43 27.72 -35.27
C ASN A 259 -16.06 28.37 -35.52
N ASN A 260 -15.02 27.63 -35.89
CA ASN A 260 -13.69 28.21 -36.15
C ASN A 260 -12.84 27.34 -37.12
N PRO A 261 -12.91 27.57 -38.45
CA PRO A 261 -12.27 26.72 -39.46
C PRO A 261 -10.75 26.64 -39.37
N ALA A 262 -10.09 27.63 -38.75
CA ALA A 262 -8.63 27.68 -38.61
C ALA A 262 -8.05 26.58 -37.71
N LYS A 263 -8.85 25.94 -36.84
CA LYS A 263 -8.39 24.83 -35.98
C LYS A 263 -8.28 23.48 -36.69
N LYS A 264 -8.85 23.32 -37.90
CA LYS A 264 -8.77 22.07 -38.69
C LYS A 264 -7.32 21.66 -39.02
N ARG A 265 -6.42 22.63 -39.22
CA ARG A 265 -5.00 22.37 -39.53
C ARG A 265 -4.17 21.93 -38.31
N ALA A 266 -4.53 22.35 -37.10
CA ALA A 266 -3.75 22.03 -35.89
C ALA A 266 -4.07 20.64 -35.30
N THR A 267 -5.31 20.15 -35.40
CA THR A 267 -5.69 18.80 -34.92
C THR A 267 -5.20 17.69 -35.84
N ALA A 268 -5.15 17.91 -37.16
CA ALA A 268 -4.59 16.95 -38.11
C ALA A 268 -3.09 16.71 -37.85
N ALA A 269 -2.30 17.76 -37.57
CA ALA A 269 -0.88 17.64 -37.27
C ALA A 269 -0.58 16.86 -35.97
N LYS A 270 -1.45 16.95 -34.95
CA LYS A 270 -1.29 16.22 -33.67
C LYS A 270 -1.61 14.74 -33.76
N LYS A 271 -2.58 14.32 -34.60
CA LYS A 271 -2.87 12.88 -34.83
C LYS A 271 -1.73 12.19 -35.58
N THR A 272 -1.11 12.85 -36.56
CA THR A 272 0.00 12.27 -37.35
C THR A 272 1.29 12.10 -36.51
N GLN A 273 1.55 12.97 -35.53
CA GLN A 273 2.69 12.81 -34.61
C GLN A 273 2.51 11.66 -33.61
N LYS A 274 1.27 11.34 -33.19
CA LYS A 274 1.01 10.25 -32.23
C LYS A 274 1.16 8.87 -32.88
N ASN A 275 0.78 8.72 -34.15
CA ASN A 275 0.96 7.46 -34.89
C ASN A 275 2.41 7.21 -35.35
N LYS A 276 3.23 8.25 -35.58
CA LYS A 276 4.66 8.06 -35.91
C LYS A 276 5.51 7.57 -34.73
N LYS A 277 5.13 7.86 -33.48
CA LYS A 277 5.88 7.42 -32.27
C LYS A 277 5.69 5.94 -31.91
N HIS A 278 4.75 5.23 -32.52
CA HIS A 278 4.52 3.80 -32.27
C HIS A 278 5.06 2.86 -33.35
N LYS A 279 5.75 3.36 -34.40
CA LYS A 279 6.22 2.53 -35.52
C LYS A 279 7.72 2.64 -35.85
N ALA A 280 8.57 3.14 -34.95
CA ALA A 280 10.01 3.19 -35.19
C ALA A 280 10.79 2.81 -33.93
N THR A 281 11.13 1.52 -33.82
CA THR A 281 12.39 0.92 -33.32
C THR A 281 12.16 -0.57 -33.02
N ALA A 282 12.01 -1.34 -34.10
CA ALA A 282 12.41 -2.74 -34.15
C ALA A 282 13.11 -2.85 -35.50
N ASP A 283 14.43 -2.95 -35.47
CA ASP A 283 15.33 -3.52 -36.49
C ASP A 283 16.74 -2.97 -36.23
N LEU A 284 17.57 -3.81 -35.60
CA LEU A 284 19.03 -3.79 -35.77
C LEU A 284 19.41 -5.17 -36.29
N PRO A 285 20.23 -5.25 -37.35
CA PRO A 285 20.45 -6.49 -38.09
C PRO A 285 21.46 -7.39 -37.37
N ALA A 286 21.34 -8.67 -37.68
CA ALA A 286 22.33 -9.70 -37.40
C ALA A 286 23.57 -9.48 -38.28
N GLU A 287 24.76 -9.57 -37.67
CA GLU A 287 25.99 -9.94 -38.36
C GLU A 287 26.70 -11.03 -37.53
N GLN A 288 27.07 -12.09 -38.23
CA GLN A 288 28.08 -13.11 -37.92
C GLN A 288 29.45 -12.37 -37.84
N GLU A 289 30.44 -12.70 -37.02
CA GLU A 289 31.03 -13.98 -36.57
C GLU A 289 31.28 -14.02 -35.05
#